data_AF-A0A9P8SHV8-F1
#
_entry.id   AF-A0A9P8SHV8-F1
#
_cell.length_a   1.000
_cell.length_b   1.000
_cell.length_c   1.000
_cell.angle_alpha   90.00
_cell.angle_beta   90.00
_cell.angle_gamma   90.00
#
_symmetry.space_group_name_H-M   'P 1'
#
loop_
_entity.id
_entity.type
_entity.pdbx_description
1 polymer ?
#
loop_
_entity_poly.entity_id
_entity_poly.type
_entity_poly.pdbx_seq_one_letter_code
_entity_poly.pdbx_strand_id
1 'polypeptide(L)'
;MICMNLLIWSRPQFDAARVLKIPKRKGQGSCTGDRVGVTDEQNGVKRNGVAVASPRLEQIGVDAEFDYIWQRFPVDAPFLERFCWAADAVLSPRGAGWNWSISSIPRPYIPRHARDGERVVMEAVPRVTKSGFQRCLSETEFVYTRFNTIIRSYIVLDLVSILMEQDFYFAVGPGESHQRPLLPRYLQVLPRWLLTGYRVNLSLVACLSHISFEYSIIDLMQHWTMRTLFPSRSGLWMHASAFGSFSQVLDRGLAGWWGDYWHQTFRVPFLAPATFLIREGYIKPGTAAADAVAIFVSFFQSGLLHASGSLSSVANTKPWRPLLFFLIQAVGIIVERAANKWLRQHLPPLPKRLQRAANLGCALASLFFAGMLYFSDVASAGLWTPRPVPFSLFRGFAPGLRRFGSSEDT
;
A
#
# COMPACT_ATOMS: atom_id res chain seq x y z
N MET A 1 8.72 -10.83 -7.74
CA MET A 1 7.73 -10.06 -8.54
C MET A 1 8.25 -8.70 -9.02
N ILE A 2 8.82 -7.84 -8.17
CA ILE A 2 9.40 -6.55 -8.61
C ILE A 2 10.50 -6.75 -9.67
N CYS A 3 11.42 -7.70 -9.45
CA CYS A 3 12.46 -8.01 -10.44
C CYS A 3 11.89 -8.48 -11.78
N MET A 4 10.81 -9.27 -11.78
CA MET A 4 10.15 -9.69 -13.03
C MET A 4 9.58 -8.48 -13.78
N ASN A 5 8.97 -7.51 -13.10
CA ASN A 5 8.54 -6.26 -13.74
C ASN A 5 9.71 -5.48 -14.35
N LEU A 6 10.80 -5.34 -13.60
CA LEU A 6 11.98 -4.60 -14.03
C LEU A 6 12.75 -5.28 -15.18
N LEU A 7 12.66 -6.61 -15.30
CA LEU A 7 13.40 -7.40 -16.29
C LEU A 7 12.58 -7.80 -17.52
N ILE A 8 11.27 -8.02 -17.37
CA ILE A 8 10.41 -8.56 -18.43
C ILE A 8 9.53 -7.46 -19.05
N TRP A 9 8.87 -6.66 -18.20
CA TRP A 9 7.80 -5.76 -18.63
C TRP A 9 8.25 -4.32 -18.88
N SER A 10 9.44 -3.97 -18.39
CA SER A 10 10.00 -2.62 -18.47
C SER A 10 11.48 -2.64 -18.85
N ARG A 11 11.98 -1.45 -19.23
CA ARG A 11 13.38 -1.23 -19.60
C ARG A 11 13.96 -0.09 -18.76
N PRO A 12 14.15 -0.30 -17.44
CA PRO A 12 14.42 0.78 -16.49
C PRO A 12 15.68 1.57 -16.84
N GLN A 13 16.72 0.92 -17.40
CA GLN A 13 17.94 1.59 -17.85
C GLN A 13 17.67 2.72 -18.85
N PHE A 14 16.64 2.57 -19.69
CA PHE A 14 16.28 3.55 -20.69
C PHE A 14 15.17 4.44 -20.16
N ASP A 15 14.11 3.89 -19.60
CA ASP A 15 12.87 4.65 -19.40
C ASP A 15 12.71 5.25 -18.00
N ALA A 16 13.42 4.71 -17.00
CA ALA A 16 13.22 5.14 -15.62
C ALA A 16 14.08 6.36 -15.27
N ALA A 17 13.48 7.25 -14.49
CA ALA A 17 14.16 8.40 -13.90
C ALA A 17 13.73 8.53 -12.44
N ARG A 18 14.69 8.83 -11.57
CA ARG A 18 14.45 9.12 -10.15
C ARG A 18 14.63 10.60 -9.86
N VAL A 19 13.99 11.09 -8.80
CA VAL A 19 14.19 12.44 -8.30
C VAL A 19 15.45 12.46 -7.43
N LEU A 20 16.37 13.37 -7.75
CA LEU A 20 17.59 13.61 -7.00
C LEU A 20 17.52 15.01 -6.36
N LYS A 21 17.87 15.08 -5.07
CA LYS A 21 18.01 16.33 -4.32
C LYS A 21 19.44 16.86 -4.50
N ILE A 22 19.58 18.07 -5.01
CA ILE A 22 20.88 18.73 -5.24
C ILE A 22 20.94 20.09 -4.52
N PRO A 23 22.08 20.49 -3.93
CA PRO A 23 22.24 21.82 -3.37
C PRO A 23 22.11 22.89 -4.45
N LYS A 24 21.43 24.01 -4.16
CA LYS A 24 21.40 25.16 -5.06
C LYS A 24 22.81 25.72 -5.21
N ARG A 25 23.30 25.86 -6.44
CA ARG A 25 24.55 26.61 -6.71
C ARG A 25 24.33 28.06 -6.30
N LYS A 26 25.08 28.54 -5.29
CA LYS A 26 25.19 29.98 -5.00
C LYS A 26 25.79 30.67 -6.23
N GLY A 27 24.96 31.34 -7.05
CA GLY A 27 25.46 32.11 -8.19
C GLY A 27 24.52 32.31 -9.38
N GLN A 28 23.44 31.56 -9.53
CA GLN A 28 22.40 31.90 -10.52
C GLN A 28 21.28 32.68 -9.82
N GLY A 29 21.50 33.99 -9.73
CA GLY A 29 20.43 34.94 -9.47
C GLY A 29 19.31 34.70 -10.47
N SER A 30 18.10 34.60 -9.92
CA SER A 30 16.84 34.71 -10.63
C SER A 30 16.94 35.84 -11.67
N CYS A 31 16.98 35.48 -12.95
CA CYS A 31 16.64 36.42 -14.02
C CYS A 31 15.14 36.68 -13.92
N THR A 32 14.78 37.62 -13.05
CA THR A 32 13.45 38.23 -13.01
C THR A 32 13.27 39.07 -14.27
N GLY A 33 12.29 38.66 -15.10
CA GLY A 33 11.40 39.61 -15.77
C GLY A 33 11.72 39.95 -17.21
N ASP A 34 11.45 39.03 -18.14
CA ASP A 34 11.04 39.44 -19.48
C ASP A 34 9.64 40.06 -19.39
N ARG A 35 9.62 41.39 -19.31
CA ARG A 35 8.45 42.20 -19.66
C ARG A 35 8.25 42.09 -21.17
N VAL A 36 7.42 41.15 -21.60
CA VAL A 36 6.75 41.27 -22.90
C VAL A 36 5.62 42.28 -22.70
N GLY A 37 5.88 43.52 -23.13
CA GLY A 37 4.85 44.52 -23.30
C GLY A 37 3.94 44.10 -24.45
N VAL A 38 2.70 43.75 -24.12
CA VAL A 38 1.57 43.82 -25.05
C VAL A 38 0.68 44.93 -24.53
N THR A 39 0.78 46.07 -25.19
CA THR A 39 -0.23 47.13 -25.18
C THR A 39 -1.51 46.55 -25.77
N ASP A 40 -2.61 46.58 -25.01
CA ASP A 40 -3.91 46.82 -25.61
C ASP A 40 -4.80 47.54 -24.60
N GLU A 41 -5.14 48.78 -24.96
CA GLU A 41 -6.17 49.55 -24.30
C GLU A 41 -7.55 49.03 -24.70
N GLN A 42 -8.49 49.19 -23.77
CA GLN A 42 -9.90 49.53 -23.96
C GLN A 42 -10.95 48.53 -23.42
N ASN A 43 -11.90 49.19 -22.76
CA ASN A 43 -13.28 48.81 -22.44
C ASN A 43 -13.52 48.11 -21.11
N GLY A 44 -13.93 48.96 -20.16
CA GLY A 44 -14.37 48.59 -18.84
C GLY A 44 -15.74 47.93 -18.82
N VAL A 45 -15.91 47.04 -17.86
CA VAL A 45 -17.17 46.77 -17.19
C VAL A 45 -16.82 46.52 -15.72
N LYS A 46 -17.26 47.42 -14.84
CA LYS A 46 -17.25 47.21 -13.38
C LYS A 46 -18.18 46.05 -13.05
N ARG A 47 -17.64 44.92 -12.59
CA ARG A 47 -18.40 43.88 -11.90
C ARG A 47 -17.77 43.60 -10.56
N ASN A 48 -18.55 43.82 -9.50
CA ASN A 48 -18.23 43.53 -8.11
C ASN A 48 -17.85 42.06 -7.95
N GLY A 49 -16.56 41.78 -7.81
CA GLY A 49 -16.02 40.49 -7.42
C GLY A 49 -15.73 40.49 -5.92
N VAL A 50 -16.53 39.73 -5.17
CA VAL A 50 -16.24 39.32 -3.80
C VAL A 50 -14.78 38.84 -3.73
N ALA A 51 -14.01 39.43 -2.83
CA ALA A 51 -12.64 39.02 -2.55
C ALA A 51 -12.65 37.57 -2.01
N VAL A 52 -12.50 36.60 -2.91
CA VAL A 52 -12.12 35.24 -2.53
C VAL A 52 -10.66 35.33 -2.13
N ALA A 53 -10.42 35.39 -0.83
CA ALA A 53 -9.10 35.26 -0.24
C ALA A 53 -8.42 34.03 -0.85
N SER A 54 -7.33 34.26 -1.57
CA SER A 54 -6.46 33.20 -2.06
C SER A 54 -6.02 32.37 -0.85
N PRO A 55 -6.29 31.06 -0.79
CA PRO A 55 -5.84 30.26 0.33
C PRO A 55 -4.32 30.29 0.33
N ARG A 56 -3.77 30.79 1.44
CA ARG A 56 -2.36 30.80 1.79
C ARG A 56 -1.79 29.42 1.45
N LEU A 57 -1.07 29.30 0.33
CA LEU A 57 -0.30 28.12 -0.02
C LEU A 57 0.61 27.85 1.17
N GLU A 58 0.35 26.77 1.91
CA GLU A 58 1.23 26.26 2.95
C GLU A 58 2.55 25.83 2.29
N GLN A 59 3.43 26.80 2.03
CA GLN A 59 4.80 26.63 1.62
C GLN A 59 5.62 26.15 2.83
N ILE A 60 5.46 24.90 3.23
CA ILE A 60 6.35 24.31 4.24
C ILE A 60 6.65 22.87 3.81
N GLY A 61 7.87 22.65 3.29
CA GLY A 61 8.37 21.33 2.91
C GLY A 61 9.30 21.31 1.69
N VAL A 62 9.49 22.43 0.99
CA VAL A 62 10.57 22.57 0.01
C VAL A 62 11.73 23.27 0.72
N ASP A 63 12.82 22.56 0.95
CA ASP A 63 14.02 23.17 1.52
C ASP A 63 14.49 24.28 0.58
N ALA A 64 14.46 25.53 1.03
CA ALA A 64 14.79 26.70 0.23
C ALA A 64 16.22 26.64 -0.38
N GLU A 65 17.07 25.78 0.16
CA GLU A 65 18.48 25.59 -0.20
C GLU A 65 18.73 24.52 -1.27
N PHE A 66 17.73 23.74 -1.67
CA PHE A 66 17.91 22.61 -2.59
C PHE A 66 17.01 22.72 -3.82
N ASP A 67 17.51 22.22 -4.95
CA ASP A 67 16.72 21.94 -6.14
C ASP A 67 16.54 20.42 -6.29
N TYR A 68 15.48 20.04 -6.99
CA TYR A 68 15.17 18.66 -7.30
C TYR A 68 15.22 18.48 -8.81
N ILE A 69 15.91 17.44 -9.27
CA ILE A 69 16.06 17.14 -10.70
C ILE A 69 15.72 15.67 -10.99
N TRP A 70 15.28 15.39 -12.21
CA TRP A 70 15.19 14.02 -12.71
C TRP A 70 16.58 13.50 -13.07
N GLN A 71 16.90 12.30 -12.61
CA GLN A 71 18.13 11.57 -12.92
C GLN A 71 17.77 10.25 -13.60
N ARG A 72 18.15 10.07 -14.87
CA ARG A 72 18.06 8.79 -15.59
C ARG A 72 19.17 7.84 -15.15
N PHE A 73 19.28 6.67 -15.77
CA PHE A 73 20.38 5.76 -15.49
C PHE A 73 21.73 6.43 -15.81
N PRO A 74 22.66 6.57 -14.84
CA PRO A 74 23.90 7.27 -15.06
C PRO A 74 24.91 6.36 -15.75
N VAL A 75 24.84 6.27 -17.08
CA VAL A 75 25.62 5.32 -17.92
C VAL A 75 27.13 5.44 -17.65
N ASP A 76 27.62 6.68 -17.60
CA ASP A 76 29.04 7.04 -17.49
C ASP A 76 29.55 7.12 -16.04
N ALA A 77 28.69 6.86 -15.06
CA ALA A 77 29.07 6.92 -13.65
C ALA A 77 29.82 5.65 -13.20
N PRO A 78 30.61 5.74 -12.10
CA PRO A 78 31.25 4.58 -11.50
C PRO A 78 30.26 3.47 -11.14
N PHE A 79 30.76 2.24 -11.05
CA PHE A 79 29.94 1.06 -10.73
C PHE A 79 29.04 1.26 -9.51
N LEU A 80 29.59 1.83 -8.43
CA LEU A 80 28.84 2.03 -7.19
C LEU A 80 27.63 2.94 -7.37
N GLU A 81 27.74 4.01 -8.16
CA GLU A 81 26.62 4.91 -8.42
C GLU A 81 25.52 4.22 -9.25
N ARG A 82 25.92 3.45 -10.28
CA ARG A 82 24.99 2.66 -11.09
C ARG A 82 24.30 1.57 -10.27
N PHE A 83 25.06 0.89 -9.41
CA PHE A 83 24.54 -0.11 -8.47
C PHE A 83 23.55 0.53 -7.50
N CYS A 84 23.90 1.68 -6.91
CA CYS A 84 23.02 2.39 -6.00
C CYS A 84 21.74 2.87 -6.71
N TRP A 85 21.85 3.32 -7.96
CA TRP A 85 20.67 3.66 -8.77
C TRP A 85 19.75 2.44 -8.99
N ALA A 86 20.33 1.27 -9.33
CA ALA A 86 19.56 0.05 -9.56
C ALA A 86 18.95 -0.50 -8.26
N ALA A 87 19.70 -0.49 -7.15
CA ALA A 87 19.21 -0.89 -5.84
C ALA A 87 18.05 0.01 -5.38
N ASP A 88 18.16 1.32 -5.60
CA ASP A 88 17.06 2.26 -5.32
C ASP A 88 15.80 1.93 -6.15
N ALA A 89 15.95 1.56 -7.43
CA ALA A 89 14.81 1.14 -8.25
C ALA A 89 14.11 -0.11 -7.69
N VAL A 90 14.87 -1.11 -7.25
CA VAL A 90 14.36 -2.36 -6.68
C VAL A 90 13.69 -2.13 -5.32
N LEU A 91 14.28 -1.27 -4.49
CA LEU A 91 13.80 -0.93 -3.14
C LEU A 91 12.65 0.09 -3.15
N SER A 92 12.16 0.51 -4.32
CA SER A 92 11.06 1.48 -4.48
C SER A 92 9.78 0.81 -4.99
N PRO A 93 9.19 -0.16 -4.29
CA PRO A 93 8.07 -0.95 -4.82
C PRO A 93 6.85 -0.13 -5.30
N ARG A 94 6.59 1.02 -4.67
CA ARG A 94 5.51 1.97 -5.02
C ARG A 94 5.94 3.04 -6.04
N GLY A 95 7.22 3.06 -6.41
CA GLY A 95 7.84 4.05 -7.27
C GLY A 95 7.90 5.46 -6.66
N ALA A 96 7.83 5.59 -5.33
CA ALA A 96 7.99 6.90 -4.68
C ALA A 96 9.37 7.47 -5.05
N GLY A 97 9.42 8.71 -5.57
CA GLY A 97 10.67 9.24 -6.10
C GLY A 97 10.95 8.93 -7.57
N TRP A 98 10.11 8.15 -8.25
CA TRP A 98 10.37 7.70 -9.62
C TRP A 98 9.29 8.17 -10.60
N ASN A 99 9.65 8.28 -11.88
CA ASN A 99 8.71 8.63 -12.95
C ASN A 99 7.63 7.56 -13.23
N TRP A 100 7.72 6.39 -12.59
CA TRP A 100 6.70 5.34 -12.61
C TRP A 100 5.93 5.23 -11.29
N SER A 101 6.05 6.22 -10.39
CA SER A 101 5.31 6.31 -9.13
C SER A 101 3.82 6.06 -9.31
N ILE A 102 3.21 5.26 -8.43
CA ILE A 102 1.76 5.02 -8.50
C ILE A 102 0.97 6.28 -8.15
N SER A 103 -0.18 6.48 -8.80
CA SER A 103 -1.01 7.68 -8.60
C SER A 103 -1.70 7.74 -7.24
N SER A 104 -1.71 6.66 -6.47
CA SER A 104 -2.34 6.60 -5.15
C SER A 104 -1.49 7.25 -4.06
N ILE A 105 -0.17 7.38 -4.23
CA ILE A 105 0.71 8.02 -3.25
C ILE A 105 1.06 9.46 -3.66
N PRO A 106 1.45 10.32 -2.69
CA PRO A 106 1.95 11.66 -3.01
C PRO A 106 3.15 11.58 -3.97
N ARG A 107 3.05 12.27 -5.10
CA ARG A 107 4.10 12.32 -6.12
C ARG A 107 4.12 13.69 -6.81
N PRO A 108 5.27 14.15 -7.30
CA PRO A 108 5.34 15.36 -8.11
C PRO A 108 4.66 15.14 -9.46
N TYR A 109 4.53 16.22 -10.23
CA TYR A 109 4.18 16.09 -11.64
C TYR A 109 5.24 15.25 -12.36
N ILE A 110 4.78 14.27 -13.13
CA ILE A 110 5.65 13.38 -13.90
C ILE A 110 5.47 13.77 -15.38
N PRO A 111 6.52 14.29 -16.04
CA PRO A 111 6.48 14.57 -17.47
C PRO A 111 6.36 13.27 -18.28
N ARG A 112 5.82 13.35 -19.49
CA ARG A 112 5.71 12.18 -20.39
C ARG A 112 7.07 11.53 -20.67
N HIS A 113 8.11 12.35 -20.78
CA HIS A 113 9.50 11.91 -20.93
C HIS A 113 10.36 12.74 -19.98
N ALA A 114 10.75 12.14 -18.86
CA ALA A 114 11.66 12.78 -17.91
C ALA A 114 13.06 12.88 -18.54
N ARG A 115 13.56 14.10 -18.73
CA ARG A 115 14.92 14.33 -19.22
C ARG A 115 15.89 14.39 -18.04
N ASP A 116 17.12 13.96 -18.29
CA ASP A 116 18.16 14.04 -17.26
C ASP A 116 18.46 15.51 -16.94
N GLY A 117 18.54 15.85 -15.66
CA GLY A 117 18.73 17.22 -15.18
C GLY A 117 17.49 18.12 -15.19
N GLU A 118 16.34 17.64 -15.69
CA GLU A 118 15.10 18.43 -15.72
C GLU A 118 14.58 18.71 -14.31
N ARG A 119 14.22 19.96 -14.01
CA ARG A 119 13.77 20.38 -12.68
C ARG A 119 12.43 19.77 -12.30
N VAL A 120 12.32 19.30 -11.07
CA VAL A 120 11.11 18.73 -10.47
C VAL A 120 10.45 19.78 -9.59
N VAL A 121 9.18 20.09 -9.89
CA VAL A 121 8.36 21.02 -9.10
C VAL A 121 7.79 20.27 -7.90
N MET A 122 8.37 20.52 -6.72
CA MET A 122 8.00 19.83 -5.48
C MET A 122 6.82 20.48 -4.76
N GLU A 123 6.56 21.75 -5.03
CA GLU A 123 5.46 22.54 -4.45
C GLU A 123 4.09 21.95 -4.81
N ALA A 124 4.01 21.25 -5.94
CA ALA A 124 2.79 20.61 -6.42
C ALA A 124 2.48 19.27 -5.73
N VAL A 125 3.38 18.71 -4.90
CA VAL A 125 3.16 17.41 -4.26
C VAL A 125 2.10 17.54 -3.15
N PRO A 126 0.93 16.90 -3.27
CA PRO A 126 -0.12 17.03 -2.28
C PRO A 126 0.30 16.40 -0.95
N ARG A 127 -0.19 16.93 0.18
CA ARG A 127 0.01 16.29 1.49
C ARG A 127 -0.76 14.97 1.62
N VAL A 128 -1.98 14.94 1.06
CA VAL A 128 -2.88 13.79 1.07
C VAL A 128 -3.42 13.54 -0.34
N THR A 129 -3.41 12.30 -0.80
CA THR A 129 -3.94 11.94 -2.13
C THR A 129 -5.45 11.70 -2.11
N LYS A 130 -6.04 11.55 -3.31
CA LYS A 130 -7.45 11.16 -3.46
C LYS A 130 -7.78 9.83 -2.79
N SER A 131 -6.84 8.87 -2.79
CA SER A 131 -6.99 7.58 -2.11
C SER A 131 -6.70 7.68 -0.60
N GLY A 132 -6.23 8.82 -0.12
CA GLY A 132 -6.01 9.11 1.30
C GLY A 132 -4.61 8.75 1.82
N PHE A 133 -3.65 8.49 0.95
CA PHE A 133 -2.25 8.31 1.36
C PHE A 133 -1.65 9.66 1.75
N GLN A 134 -0.87 9.66 2.83
CA GLN A 134 -0.36 10.88 3.43
C GLN A 134 1.17 10.92 3.41
N ARG A 135 1.74 12.10 3.20
CA ARG A 135 3.17 12.39 3.44
C ARG A 135 3.34 13.30 4.65
N CYS A 136 4.49 13.18 5.32
CA CYS A 136 4.89 14.09 6.39
C CYS A 136 5.59 15.33 5.82
N LEU A 137 5.43 16.48 6.48
CA LEU A 137 6.02 17.75 6.07
C LEU A 137 7.32 18.07 6.83
N SER A 138 7.47 17.53 8.05
CA SER A 138 8.66 17.71 8.88
C SER A 138 9.19 16.38 9.42
N GLU A 139 10.48 16.35 9.77
CA GLU A 139 11.11 15.17 10.37
C GLU A 139 10.46 14.83 11.72
N THR A 140 10.07 15.84 12.50
CA THR A 140 9.35 15.65 13.77
C THR A 140 8.00 14.97 13.57
N GLU A 141 7.19 15.43 12.61
CA GLU A 141 5.90 14.80 12.28
C GLU A 141 6.11 13.36 11.81
N PHE A 142 7.14 13.14 10.97
CA PHE A 142 7.49 11.84 10.44
C PHE A 142 7.84 10.85 11.56
N VAL A 143 8.80 11.19 12.41
CA VAL A 143 9.23 10.35 13.53
C VAL A 143 8.06 10.09 14.48
N TYR A 144 7.32 11.13 14.88
CA TYR A 144 6.17 10.99 15.77
C TYR A 144 5.12 10.04 15.19
N THR A 145 4.75 10.21 13.91
CA THR A 145 3.73 9.39 13.25
C THR A 145 4.16 7.94 13.15
N ARG A 146 5.41 7.67 12.75
CA ARG A 146 5.94 6.31 12.61
C ARG A 146 6.10 5.63 13.96
N PHE A 147 6.64 6.33 14.96
CA PHE A 147 6.81 5.78 16.30
C PHE A 147 5.47 5.48 16.98
N ASN A 148 4.50 6.38 16.87
CA ASN A 148 3.15 6.15 17.38
C ASN A 148 2.45 4.97 16.67
N THR A 149 2.66 4.82 15.36
CA THR A 149 2.16 3.65 14.62
C THR A 149 2.81 2.35 15.08
N ILE A 150 4.13 2.37 15.33
CA ILE A 150 4.88 1.23 15.90
C ILE A 150 4.30 0.85 17.26
N ILE A 151 4.17 1.79 18.20
CA ILE A 151 3.65 1.52 19.54
C ILE A 151 2.24 0.91 19.48
N ARG A 152 1.33 1.54 18.73
CA ARG A 152 -0.06 1.05 18.62
C ARG A 152 -0.12 -0.33 17.98
N SER A 153 0.63 -0.54 16.90
CA SER A 153 0.67 -1.82 16.21
C SER A 153 1.30 -2.91 17.08
N TYR A 154 2.32 -2.57 17.88
CA TYR A 154 2.94 -3.46 18.84
C TYR A 154 1.95 -3.95 19.89
N ILE A 155 1.23 -3.02 20.55
CA ILE A 155 0.23 -3.35 21.57
C ILE A 155 -0.85 -4.27 20.98
N VAL A 156 -1.34 -3.96 19.77
CA VAL A 156 -2.34 -4.78 19.10
C VAL A 156 -1.79 -6.15 18.70
N LEU A 157 -0.58 -6.23 18.15
CA LEU A 157 0.07 -7.50 17.78
C LEU A 157 0.31 -8.39 19.00
N ASP A 158 0.76 -7.83 20.12
CA ASP A 158 0.95 -8.57 21.36
C ASP A 158 -0.37 -9.16 21.85
N LEU A 159 -1.41 -8.32 21.98
CA LEU A 159 -2.75 -8.76 22.39
C LEU A 159 -3.30 -9.85 21.45
N VAL A 160 -3.25 -9.60 20.15
CA VAL A 160 -3.78 -10.53 19.14
C VAL A 160 -3.01 -11.85 19.14
N SER A 161 -1.67 -11.80 19.32
CA SER A 161 -0.86 -13.02 19.38
C SER A 161 -1.25 -13.91 20.57
N ILE A 162 -1.55 -13.32 21.73
CA ILE A 162 -2.02 -14.08 22.90
C ILE A 162 -3.39 -14.69 22.64
N LEU A 163 -4.31 -13.95 22.02
CA LEU A 163 -5.63 -14.47 21.65
C LEU A 163 -5.53 -15.60 20.60
N MET A 164 -4.55 -15.52 19.71
CA MET A 164 -4.26 -16.58 18.74
C MET A 164 -3.62 -17.81 19.41
N GLU A 165 -2.71 -17.63 20.37
CA GLU A 165 -2.10 -18.73 21.15
C GLU A 165 -3.18 -19.56 21.91
N GLN A 166 -4.33 -18.96 22.24
CA GLN A 166 -5.46 -19.63 22.88
C GLN A 166 -6.29 -20.52 21.95
N ASP A 167 -6.18 -20.36 20.63
CA ASP A 167 -6.95 -21.14 19.67
C ASP A 167 -6.01 -21.99 18.81
N PHE A 168 -6.03 -23.31 19.07
CA PHE A 168 -5.17 -24.29 18.42
C PHE A 168 -5.20 -24.22 16.89
N TYR A 169 -6.31 -23.72 16.30
CA TYR A 169 -6.38 -23.45 14.86
C TYR A 169 -5.21 -22.61 14.34
N PHE A 170 -4.74 -21.60 15.08
CA PHE A 170 -3.64 -20.74 14.62
C PHE A 170 -2.28 -21.45 14.66
N ALA A 171 -2.14 -22.50 15.48
CA ALA A 171 -0.90 -23.26 15.58
C ALA A 171 -0.78 -24.33 14.48
N VAL A 172 -1.88 -25.04 14.14
CA VAL A 172 -1.84 -26.21 13.24
C VAL A 172 -2.70 -26.08 11.98
N GLY A 173 -3.56 -25.08 11.90
CA GLY A 173 -4.52 -24.90 10.81
C GLY A 173 -5.78 -25.77 10.91
N PRO A 174 -6.59 -25.85 9.85
CA PRO A 174 -7.93 -26.45 9.90
C PRO A 174 -7.94 -27.98 10.03
N GLY A 175 -6.89 -28.68 9.58
CA GLY A 175 -6.88 -30.15 9.41
C GLY A 175 -6.95 -30.93 10.73
N GLU A 176 -6.32 -30.41 11.79
CA GLU A 176 -6.28 -31.07 13.11
C GLU A 176 -7.18 -30.36 14.15
N SER A 177 -7.77 -29.22 13.78
CA SER A 177 -8.59 -28.36 14.65
C SER A 177 -9.95 -28.96 15.08
N HIS A 178 -10.31 -30.15 14.59
CA HIS A 178 -11.59 -30.80 14.91
C HIS A 178 -11.63 -31.45 16.31
N GLN A 179 -10.48 -31.54 16.98
CA GLN A 179 -10.46 -31.86 18.39
C GLN A 179 -10.85 -30.60 19.19
N ARG A 180 -12.15 -30.50 19.50
CA ARG A 180 -12.74 -29.50 20.41
C ARG A 180 -12.16 -29.38 21.84
N PRO A 181 -11.37 -30.31 22.43
CA PRO A 181 -11.01 -30.20 23.84
C PRO A 181 -10.11 -29.01 24.21
N LEU A 182 -9.50 -28.32 23.24
CA LEU A 182 -8.44 -27.33 23.48
C LEU A 182 -8.86 -25.86 23.33
N LEU A 183 -10.12 -25.56 22.98
CA LEU A 183 -10.61 -24.19 22.92
C LEU A 183 -10.95 -23.67 24.33
N PRO A 184 -10.67 -22.40 24.67
CA PRO A 184 -11.20 -21.77 25.87
C PRO A 184 -12.72 -21.88 25.97
N ARG A 185 -13.27 -22.01 27.18
CA ARG A 185 -14.72 -22.18 27.42
C ARG A 185 -15.57 -21.13 26.70
N TYR A 186 -15.11 -19.88 26.64
CA TYR A 186 -15.83 -18.79 25.97
C TYR A 186 -15.89 -18.92 24.44
N LEU A 187 -14.96 -19.66 23.82
CA LEU A 187 -15.00 -19.97 22.38
C LEU A 187 -15.80 -21.24 22.08
N GLN A 188 -15.85 -22.20 23.01
CA GLN A 188 -16.58 -23.46 22.83
C GLN A 188 -18.10 -23.26 22.64
N VAL A 189 -18.66 -22.21 23.25
CA VAL A 189 -20.09 -21.88 23.16
C VAL A 189 -20.49 -21.21 21.84
N LEU A 190 -19.52 -20.77 21.03
CA LEU A 190 -19.81 -20.04 19.80
C LEU A 190 -20.25 -20.99 18.67
N PRO A 191 -21.27 -20.63 17.87
CA PRO A 191 -21.60 -21.36 16.65
C PRO A 191 -20.45 -21.25 15.63
N ARG A 192 -20.34 -22.24 14.73
CA ARG A 192 -19.22 -22.37 13.78
C ARG A 192 -18.97 -21.12 12.93
N TRP A 193 -20.02 -20.44 12.51
CA TRP A 193 -19.91 -19.22 11.68
C TRP A 193 -19.35 -18.05 12.50
N LEU A 194 -19.70 -17.93 13.78
CA LEU A 194 -19.20 -16.87 14.65
C LEU A 194 -17.76 -17.13 15.05
N LEU A 195 -17.39 -18.38 15.32
CA LEU A 195 -15.99 -18.78 15.52
C LEU A 195 -15.13 -18.52 14.27
N THR A 196 -15.69 -18.78 13.08
CA THR A 196 -15.05 -18.43 11.80
C THR A 196 -14.85 -16.93 11.69
N GLY A 197 -15.88 -16.15 12.02
CA GLY A 197 -15.79 -14.68 12.06
C GLY A 197 -14.71 -14.20 13.01
N TYR A 198 -14.67 -14.73 14.24
CA TYR A 198 -13.62 -14.45 15.22
C TYR A 198 -12.23 -14.68 14.61
N ARG A 199 -11.98 -15.85 14.02
CA ARG A 199 -10.67 -16.20 13.44
C ARG A 199 -10.28 -15.29 12.28
N VAL A 200 -11.20 -15.05 11.34
CA VAL A 200 -10.95 -14.16 10.19
C VAL A 200 -10.65 -12.73 10.64
N ASN A 201 -11.42 -12.19 11.60
CA ASN A 201 -11.18 -10.85 12.12
C ASN A 201 -9.84 -10.76 12.85
N LEU A 202 -9.53 -11.74 13.70
CA LEU A 202 -8.28 -11.77 14.46
C LEU A 202 -7.07 -11.83 13.51
N SER A 203 -7.12 -12.68 12.48
CA SER A 203 -6.10 -12.73 11.43
C SER A 203 -6.00 -11.41 10.64
N LEU A 204 -7.12 -10.80 10.28
CA LEU A 204 -7.11 -9.55 9.53
C LEU A 204 -6.49 -8.40 10.34
N VAL A 205 -6.84 -8.28 11.62
CA VAL A 205 -6.23 -7.31 12.54
C VAL A 205 -4.73 -7.58 12.68
N ALA A 206 -4.32 -8.83 12.87
CA ALA A 206 -2.91 -9.20 12.91
C ALA A 206 -2.16 -8.75 11.64
N CYS A 207 -2.71 -9.04 10.45
CA CYS A 207 -2.11 -8.63 9.18
C CYS A 207 -2.00 -7.10 9.05
N LEU A 208 -3.08 -6.37 9.36
CA LEU A 208 -3.09 -4.90 9.27
C LEU A 208 -2.07 -4.29 10.23
N SER A 209 -2.00 -4.77 11.46
CA SER A 209 -1.03 -4.31 12.46
C SER A 209 0.40 -4.68 12.09
N HIS A 210 0.64 -5.90 11.59
CA HIS A 210 1.97 -6.34 11.16
C HIS A 210 2.49 -5.49 10.01
N ILE A 211 1.68 -5.29 8.96
CA ILE A 211 2.06 -4.43 7.83
C ILE A 211 2.31 -2.99 8.32
N SER A 212 1.46 -2.45 9.18
CA SER A 212 1.63 -1.08 9.71
C SER A 212 2.94 -0.94 10.50
N PHE A 213 3.26 -1.93 11.32
CA PHE A 213 4.49 -2.00 12.11
C PHE A 213 5.72 -2.08 11.21
N GLU A 214 5.73 -3.03 10.27
CA GLU A 214 6.84 -3.28 9.35
C GLU A 214 7.14 -2.06 8.47
N TYR A 215 6.12 -1.46 7.86
CA TYR A 215 6.32 -0.25 7.04
C TYR A 215 6.87 0.91 7.86
N SER A 216 6.45 1.04 9.11
CA SER A 216 6.90 2.14 9.96
C SER A 216 8.36 1.98 10.37
N ILE A 217 8.80 0.75 10.65
CA ILE A 217 10.21 0.43 10.91
C ILE A 217 11.04 0.64 9.64
N ILE A 218 10.59 0.10 8.51
CA ILE A 218 11.30 0.23 7.23
C ILE A 218 11.41 1.72 6.84
N ASP A 219 10.36 2.51 7.00
CA ASP A 219 10.41 3.95 6.70
C ASP A 219 11.44 4.68 7.57
N LEU A 220 11.48 4.42 8.88
CA LEU A 220 12.47 5.03 9.78
C LEU A 220 13.89 4.57 9.42
N MET A 221 14.09 3.27 9.21
CA MET A 221 15.39 2.71 8.82
C MET A 221 15.85 3.30 7.48
N GLN A 222 14.97 3.37 6.49
CA GLN A 222 15.31 3.94 5.19
C GLN A 222 15.62 5.43 5.29
N HIS A 223 14.85 6.20 6.04
CA HIS A 223 15.09 7.63 6.16
C HIS A 223 16.48 7.95 6.74
N TRP A 224 16.96 7.19 7.72
CA TRP A 224 18.27 7.44 8.35
C TRP A 224 19.42 6.70 7.68
N THR A 225 19.27 5.41 7.39
CA THR A 225 20.32 4.56 6.81
C THR A 225 20.44 4.74 5.30
N MET A 226 19.33 4.88 4.58
CA MET A 226 19.37 5.01 3.12
C MET A 226 19.59 6.45 2.67
N ARG A 227 19.38 7.46 3.51
CA ARG A 227 19.78 8.85 3.20
C ARG A 227 21.29 9.00 2.98
N THR A 228 22.11 8.23 3.69
CA THR A 228 23.57 8.29 3.54
C THR A 228 24.06 7.56 2.30
N LEU A 229 23.43 6.43 1.94
CA LEU A 229 23.79 5.62 0.77
C LEU A 229 23.11 6.07 -0.54
N PHE A 230 21.91 6.63 -0.44
CA PHE A 230 21.04 7.02 -1.55
C PHE A 230 20.51 8.44 -1.32
N PRO A 231 21.22 9.48 -1.78
CA PRO A 231 20.78 10.87 -1.62
C PRO A 231 19.36 11.14 -2.15
N SER A 232 18.91 10.36 -3.16
CA SER A 232 17.53 10.37 -3.67
C SER A 232 16.50 10.13 -2.56
N ARG A 233 16.78 9.23 -1.59
CA ARG A 233 15.86 8.84 -0.51
C ARG A 233 15.81 9.79 0.69
N SER A 234 16.48 10.93 0.62
CA SER A 234 16.48 11.92 1.72
C SER A 234 15.13 12.62 1.92
N GLY A 235 14.23 12.58 0.93
CA GLY A 235 12.95 13.29 0.97
C GLY A 235 11.85 12.59 1.75
N LEU A 236 11.29 13.25 2.77
CA LEU A 236 10.14 12.76 3.57
C LEU A 236 8.92 12.40 2.72
N TRP A 237 8.74 13.06 1.59
CA TRP A 237 7.64 12.81 0.66
C TRP A 237 7.68 11.42 0.01
N MET A 238 8.84 10.74 0.04
CA MET A 238 8.97 9.37 -0.46
C MET A 238 8.36 8.33 0.50
N HIS A 239 8.20 8.70 1.77
CA HIS A 239 7.68 7.83 2.83
C HIS A 239 6.18 8.07 3.05
N ALA A 240 5.38 7.72 2.03
CA ALA A 240 3.94 7.77 2.14
C ALA A 240 3.41 6.72 3.14
N SER A 241 2.28 7.03 3.81
CA SER A 241 1.59 6.11 4.73
C SER A 241 1.42 4.70 4.15
N ALA A 242 1.42 3.68 5.01
CA ALA A 242 1.27 2.29 4.56
C ALA A 242 -0.09 2.05 3.90
N PHE A 243 -1.16 2.61 4.45
CA PHE A 243 -2.54 2.49 3.96
C PHE A 243 -3.11 3.84 3.51
N GLY A 244 -4.13 3.77 2.64
CA GLY A 244 -4.96 4.91 2.27
C GLY A 244 -6.08 5.16 3.28
N SER A 245 -7.07 5.97 2.89
CA SER A 245 -8.21 6.25 3.75
C SER A 245 -9.22 5.10 3.74
N PHE A 246 -9.68 4.67 4.91
CA PHE A 246 -10.76 3.68 5.03
C PHE A 246 -12.08 4.16 4.41
N SER A 247 -12.26 5.48 4.22
CA SER A 247 -13.41 6.03 3.49
C SER A 247 -13.53 5.47 2.07
N GLN A 248 -12.42 5.05 1.45
CA GLN A 248 -12.44 4.41 0.14
C GLN A 248 -13.18 3.08 0.15
N VAL A 249 -13.08 2.31 1.25
CA VAL A 249 -13.88 1.08 1.43
C VAL A 249 -15.36 1.41 1.52
N LEU A 250 -15.71 2.46 2.27
CA LEU A 250 -17.10 2.90 2.39
C LEU A 250 -17.64 3.39 1.04
N ASP A 251 -16.87 4.14 0.27
CA ASP A 251 -17.32 4.75 -0.98
C ASP A 251 -17.27 3.81 -2.19
N ARG A 252 -16.37 2.82 -2.19
CA ARG A 252 -16.09 1.95 -3.36
C ARG A 252 -16.13 0.44 -3.05
N GLY A 253 -16.47 0.04 -1.83
CA GLY A 253 -16.61 -1.36 -1.45
C GLY A 253 -15.32 -2.16 -1.59
N LEU A 254 -15.42 -3.36 -2.16
CA LEU A 254 -14.28 -4.27 -2.30
C LEU A 254 -13.21 -3.71 -3.24
N ALA A 255 -13.62 -2.95 -4.27
CA ALA A 255 -12.69 -2.25 -5.15
C ALA A 255 -11.90 -1.17 -4.38
N GLY A 256 -12.55 -0.48 -3.44
CA GLY A 256 -11.90 0.48 -2.55
C GLY A 256 -10.94 -0.17 -1.56
N TRP A 257 -11.32 -1.35 -1.03
CA TRP A 257 -10.47 -2.14 -0.13
C TRP A 257 -9.12 -2.43 -0.76
N TRP A 258 -9.10 -3.12 -1.90
CA TRP A 258 -7.86 -3.56 -2.52
C TRP A 258 -7.19 -2.48 -3.39
N GLY A 259 -7.99 -1.61 -4.01
CA GLY A 259 -7.51 -0.64 -5.00
C GLY A 259 -7.03 0.69 -4.45
N ASP A 260 -7.47 1.10 -3.25
CA ASP A 260 -7.20 2.43 -2.71
C ASP A 260 -6.85 2.44 -1.21
N TYR A 261 -7.35 1.50 -0.42
CA TYR A 261 -7.04 1.42 1.02
C TYR A 261 -5.82 0.55 1.32
N TRP A 262 -5.77 -0.68 0.79
CA TRP A 262 -4.69 -1.65 1.02
C TRP A 262 -3.32 -1.11 0.54
N HIS A 263 -2.21 -1.65 1.04
CA HIS A 263 -0.88 -1.00 1.02
C HIS A 263 -0.21 -0.69 -0.34
N GLN A 264 -0.86 -1.01 -1.46
CA GLN A 264 -0.45 -0.69 -2.85
C GLN A 264 0.98 -1.05 -3.27
N THR A 265 1.72 -1.83 -2.49
CA THR A 265 3.17 -2.03 -2.71
C THR A 265 3.47 -2.95 -3.87
N PHE A 266 2.60 -3.92 -4.10
CA PHE A 266 2.70 -4.79 -5.25
C PHE A 266 1.91 -4.28 -6.45
N ARG A 267 1.33 -3.07 -6.40
CA ARG A 267 0.47 -2.55 -7.47
C ARG A 267 1.19 -2.51 -8.81
N VAL A 268 2.41 -1.98 -8.84
CA VAL A 268 3.21 -1.87 -10.08
C VAL A 268 3.50 -3.24 -10.67
N PRO A 269 4.16 -4.18 -9.95
CA PRO A 269 4.45 -5.48 -10.54
C PRO A 269 3.20 -6.28 -10.90
N PHE A 270 2.13 -6.20 -10.11
CA PHE A 270 0.88 -6.94 -10.37
C PHE A 270 0.12 -6.44 -11.61
N LEU A 271 0.20 -5.15 -11.89
CA LEU A 271 -0.45 -4.55 -13.05
C LEU A 271 0.41 -4.62 -14.32
N ALA A 272 1.69 -4.97 -14.20
CA ALA A 272 2.67 -4.87 -15.27
C ALA A 272 2.29 -5.63 -16.55
N PRO A 273 1.83 -6.90 -16.51
CA PRO A 273 1.46 -7.59 -17.74
C PRO A 273 0.23 -6.98 -18.41
N ALA A 274 -0.78 -6.56 -17.63
CA ALA A 274 -1.96 -5.89 -18.19
C ALA A 274 -1.60 -4.54 -18.83
N THR A 275 -0.68 -3.80 -18.20
CA THR A 275 -0.17 -2.53 -18.73
C THR A 275 0.60 -2.75 -20.03
N PHE A 276 1.42 -3.79 -20.09
CA PHE A 276 2.11 -4.20 -21.31
C PHE A 276 1.12 -4.50 -22.45
N LEU A 277 0.09 -5.33 -22.18
CA LEU A 277 -0.91 -5.67 -23.19
C LEU A 277 -1.65 -4.44 -23.75
N ILE A 278 -1.94 -3.47 -22.88
CA ILE A 278 -2.59 -2.21 -23.29
C ILE A 278 -1.62 -1.34 -24.09
N ARG A 279 -0.36 -1.21 -23.65
CA ARG A 279 0.66 -0.36 -24.30
C ARG A 279 1.00 -0.86 -25.70
N GLU A 280 1.15 -2.16 -25.88
CA GLU A 280 1.48 -2.77 -27.18
C GLU A 280 0.23 -2.90 -28.10
N GLY A 281 -0.94 -2.44 -27.66
CA GLY A 281 -2.15 -2.40 -28.47
C GLY A 281 -2.93 -3.72 -28.57
N TYR A 282 -2.55 -4.75 -27.82
CA TYR A 282 -3.30 -6.02 -27.76
C TYR A 282 -4.69 -5.85 -27.11
N ILE A 283 -4.84 -4.87 -26.22
CA ILE A 283 -6.12 -4.53 -25.58
C ILE A 283 -6.36 -3.02 -25.66
N LYS A 284 -7.56 -2.62 -26.10
CA LYS A 284 -7.92 -1.20 -26.21
C LYS A 284 -8.04 -0.55 -24.82
N PRO A 285 -7.30 0.54 -24.53
CA PRO A 285 -7.39 1.24 -23.25
C PRO A 285 -8.77 1.82 -22.99
N GLY A 286 -9.16 1.91 -21.71
CA GLY A 286 -10.44 2.49 -21.28
C GLY A 286 -11.68 1.63 -21.55
N THR A 287 -11.49 0.38 -21.98
CA THR A 287 -12.59 -0.58 -22.17
C THR A 287 -12.84 -1.40 -20.92
N ALA A 288 -14.07 -1.92 -20.77
CA ALA A 288 -14.39 -2.85 -19.67
C ALA A 288 -13.52 -4.12 -19.70
N ALA A 289 -13.11 -4.57 -20.90
CA ALA A 289 -12.19 -5.69 -21.06
C ALA A 289 -10.80 -5.38 -20.49
N ALA A 290 -10.25 -4.19 -20.76
CA ALA A 290 -8.98 -3.75 -20.19
C ALA A 290 -9.03 -3.73 -18.65
N ASP A 291 -10.11 -3.20 -18.08
CA ASP A 291 -10.31 -3.17 -16.63
C ASP A 291 -10.42 -4.58 -16.04
N ALA A 292 -11.18 -5.48 -16.67
CA ALA A 292 -11.35 -6.85 -16.21
C ALA A 292 -10.03 -7.64 -16.26
N VAL A 293 -9.26 -7.52 -17.36
CA VAL A 293 -7.95 -8.15 -17.48
C VAL A 293 -6.98 -7.60 -16.44
N ALA A 294 -6.95 -6.28 -16.24
CA ALA A 294 -6.11 -5.65 -15.22
C ALA A 294 -6.42 -6.17 -13.81
N ILE A 295 -7.70 -6.29 -13.46
CA ILE A 295 -8.13 -6.85 -12.17
C ILE A 295 -7.70 -8.31 -12.07
N PHE A 296 -8.09 -9.15 -13.03
CA PHE A 296 -7.83 -10.58 -12.98
C PHE A 296 -6.33 -10.90 -12.90
N VAL A 297 -5.52 -10.30 -13.78
CA VAL A 297 -4.06 -10.50 -13.79
C VAL A 297 -3.44 -10.05 -12.46
N SER A 298 -3.87 -8.90 -11.92
CA SER A 298 -3.32 -8.39 -10.66
C SER A 298 -3.59 -9.33 -9.49
N PHE A 299 -4.83 -9.82 -9.36
CA PHE A 299 -5.19 -10.75 -8.29
C PHE A 299 -4.63 -12.16 -8.51
N PHE A 300 -4.51 -12.62 -9.76
CA PHE A 300 -3.84 -13.87 -10.07
C PHE A 300 -2.36 -13.81 -9.65
N GLN A 301 -1.65 -12.73 -9.98
CA GLN A 301 -0.27 -12.53 -9.55
C GLN A 301 -0.11 -12.41 -8.03
N SER A 302 -1.06 -11.74 -7.36
CA SER A 302 -1.13 -11.74 -5.90
C SER A 302 -1.30 -13.15 -5.34
N GLY A 303 -2.24 -13.91 -5.90
CA GLY A 303 -2.48 -15.31 -5.56
C GLY A 303 -1.23 -16.18 -5.71
N LEU A 304 -0.51 -16.04 -6.83
CA LEU A 304 0.74 -16.77 -7.06
C LEU A 304 1.85 -16.38 -6.08
N LEU A 305 1.99 -15.08 -5.75
CA LEU A 305 2.96 -14.63 -4.76
C LEU A 305 2.71 -15.32 -3.41
N HIS A 306 1.46 -15.32 -2.94
CA HIS A 306 1.12 -15.95 -1.68
C HIS A 306 1.16 -17.48 -1.74
N ALA A 307 0.77 -18.09 -2.86
CA ALA A 307 0.93 -19.53 -3.10
C ALA A 307 2.40 -19.96 -3.09
N SER A 308 3.31 -19.11 -3.55
CA SER A 308 4.76 -19.41 -3.50
C SER A 308 5.27 -19.48 -2.07
N GLY A 309 4.82 -18.59 -1.18
CA GLY A 309 5.14 -18.66 0.26
C GLY A 309 4.57 -19.92 0.91
N SER A 310 3.37 -20.31 0.52
CA SER A 310 2.74 -21.58 0.92
C SER A 310 3.58 -22.78 0.50
N LEU A 311 3.99 -22.83 -0.77
CA LEU A 311 4.79 -23.92 -1.34
C LEU A 311 6.20 -24.01 -0.74
N SER A 312 6.81 -22.88 -0.38
CA SER A 312 8.14 -22.84 0.25
C SER A 312 8.12 -23.11 1.75
N SER A 313 6.94 -23.32 2.35
CA SER A 313 6.82 -23.62 3.78
C SER A 313 7.22 -25.07 4.04
N VAL A 314 7.83 -25.33 5.20
CA VAL A 314 8.23 -26.70 5.62
C VAL A 314 7.01 -27.57 5.93
N ALA A 315 5.93 -26.96 6.44
CA ALA A 315 4.71 -27.64 6.80
C ALA A 315 3.87 -28.02 5.57
N ASN A 316 2.97 -29.00 5.73
CA ASN A 316 2.05 -29.42 4.67
C ASN A 316 0.93 -28.37 4.47
N THR A 317 1.09 -27.51 3.48
CA THR A 317 0.17 -26.42 3.12
C THR A 317 -0.65 -26.75 1.86
N LYS A 318 -1.53 -25.84 1.45
CA LYS A 318 -2.35 -25.97 0.24
C LYS A 318 -2.22 -24.71 -0.62
N PRO A 319 -1.20 -24.63 -1.50
CA PRO A 319 -0.91 -23.42 -2.30
C PRO A 319 -2.07 -22.91 -3.16
N TRP A 320 -3.02 -23.76 -3.52
CA TRP A 320 -4.23 -23.35 -4.24
C TRP A 320 -5.16 -22.46 -3.42
N ARG A 321 -5.12 -22.53 -2.07
CA ARG A 321 -5.99 -21.76 -1.18
C ARG A 321 -5.74 -20.24 -1.27
N PRO A 322 -4.51 -19.73 -1.07
CA PRO A 322 -4.24 -18.31 -1.25
C PRO A 322 -4.53 -17.86 -2.68
N LEU A 323 -4.21 -18.67 -3.70
CA LEU A 323 -4.54 -18.36 -5.09
C LEU A 323 -6.05 -18.15 -5.28
N LEU A 324 -6.85 -19.11 -4.80
CA LEU A 324 -8.31 -19.04 -4.89
C LEU A 324 -8.88 -17.86 -4.10
N PHE A 325 -8.35 -17.57 -2.91
CA PHE A 325 -8.75 -16.40 -2.13
C PHE A 325 -8.68 -15.11 -2.95
N PHE A 326 -7.53 -14.83 -3.58
CA PHE A 326 -7.35 -13.61 -4.36
C PHE A 326 -8.19 -13.61 -5.65
N LEU A 327 -8.33 -14.75 -6.34
CA LEU A 327 -9.22 -14.83 -7.50
C LEU A 327 -10.69 -14.57 -7.16
N ILE A 328 -11.16 -15.04 -6.00
CA ILE A 328 -12.51 -14.73 -5.51
C ILE A 328 -12.68 -13.22 -5.29
N GLN A 329 -11.65 -12.51 -4.80
CA GLN A 329 -11.71 -11.05 -4.64
C GLN A 329 -11.86 -10.35 -6.00
N ALA A 330 -11.16 -10.80 -7.03
CA ALA A 330 -11.30 -10.26 -8.39
C ALA A 330 -12.72 -10.43 -8.93
N VAL A 331 -13.28 -11.64 -8.79
CA VAL A 331 -14.68 -11.92 -9.18
C VAL A 331 -15.64 -11.06 -8.36
N GLY A 332 -15.43 -10.95 -7.05
CA GLY A 332 -16.23 -10.11 -6.16
C GLY A 332 -16.27 -8.65 -6.61
N ILE A 333 -15.13 -8.07 -7.01
CA ILE A 333 -15.06 -6.70 -7.53
C ILE A 333 -15.87 -6.56 -8.83
N ILE A 334 -15.75 -7.52 -9.75
CA ILE A 334 -16.47 -7.48 -11.03
C ILE A 334 -17.99 -7.57 -10.80
N VAL A 335 -18.41 -8.51 -9.95
CA VAL A 335 -19.82 -8.69 -9.56
C VAL A 335 -20.36 -7.46 -8.87
N GLU A 336 -19.64 -6.91 -7.88
CA GLU A 336 -20.05 -5.69 -7.17
C GLU A 336 -20.18 -4.49 -8.13
N ARG A 337 -19.26 -4.34 -9.09
CA ARG A 337 -19.35 -3.28 -10.12
C ARG A 337 -20.55 -3.47 -11.04
N ALA A 338 -20.80 -4.69 -11.50
CA ALA A 338 -21.93 -5.01 -12.36
C ALA A 338 -23.26 -4.79 -11.64
N ALA A 339 -23.38 -5.24 -10.39
CA ALA A 339 -24.54 -5.03 -9.54
C ALA A 339 -24.77 -3.53 -9.29
N ASN A 340 -23.73 -2.77 -8.95
CA ASN A 340 -23.84 -1.31 -8.77
C ASN A 340 -24.27 -0.58 -10.05
N LYS A 341 -23.78 -1.02 -11.21
CA LYS A 341 -24.21 -0.47 -12.51
C LYS A 341 -25.69 -0.77 -12.76
N TRP A 342 -26.11 -2.02 -12.55
CA TRP A 342 -27.50 -2.43 -12.72
C TRP A 342 -28.44 -1.68 -11.77
N LEU A 343 -28.09 -1.57 -10.48
CA LEU A 343 -28.88 -0.84 -9.48
C LEU A 343 -29.06 0.64 -9.87
N ARG A 344 -28.00 1.30 -10.35
CA ARG A 344 -28.07 2.70 -10.79
C ARG A 344 -28.95 2.91 -12.03
N GLN A 345 -29.15 1.88 -12.84
CA GLN A 345 -30.01 1.94 -14.02
C GLN A 345 -31.48 1.70 -13.71
N HIS A 346 -31.79 0.93 -12.66
CA HIS A 346 -33.15 0.46 -12.37
C HIS A 346 -33.76 1.05 -11.10
N LEU A 347 -32.97 1.61 -10.19
CA LEU A 347 -33.43 2.15 -8.92
C LEU A 347 -33.08 3.63 -8.76
N PRO A 348 -33.89 4.40 -8.01
CA PRO A 348 -33.54 5.76 -7.64
C PRO A 348 -32.25 5.79 -6.81
N PRO A 349 -31.52 6.93 -6.81
CA PRO A 349 -30.26 7.05 -6.09
C PRO A 349 -30.46 6.82 -4.59
N LEU A 350 -29.78 5.82 -4.04
CA LEU A 350 -29.83 5.51 -2.61
C LEU A 350 -29.16 6.61 -1.78
N PRO A 351 -29.60 6.86 -0.52
CA PRO A 351 -28.88 7.75 0.39
C PRO A 351 -27.43 7.32 0.59
N LYS A 352 -26.50 8.29 0.69
CA LYS A 352 -25.05 8.02 0.80
C LYS A 352 -24.70 7.07 1.95
N ARG A 353 -25.39 7.18 3.09
CA ARG A 353 -25.18 6.29 4.25
C ARG A 353 -25.50 4.84 3.92
N LEU A 354 -26.61 4.59 3.21
CA LEU A 354 -27.03 3.25 2.82
C LEU A 354 -26.08 2.66 1.77
N GLN A 355 -25.64 3.45 0.79
CA GLN A 355 -24.61 3.02 -0.17
C GLN A 355 -23.31 2.63 0.55
N ARG A 356 -22.85 3.45 1.50
CA ARG A 356 -21.64 3.17 2.29
C ARG A 356 -21.78 1.91 3.15
N ALA A 357 -22.94 1.71 3.76
CA ALA A 357 -23.23 0.50 4.54
C ALA A 357 -23.26 -0.75 3.64
N ALA A 358 -23.87 -0.65 2.45
CA ALA A 358 -23.92 -1.75 1.48
C ALA A 358 -22.52 -2.12 0.95
N ASN A 359 -21.71 -1.13 0.57
CA ASN A 359 -20.33 -1.31 0.13
C ASN A 359 -19.47 -1.96 1.24
N LEU A 360 -19.57 -1.46 2.47
CA LEU A 360 -18.87 -2.03 3.61
C LEU A 360 -19.34 -3.47 3.86
N GLY A 361 -20.65 -3.72 3.83
CA GLY A 361 -21.23 -5.05 3.99
C GLY A 361 -20.73 -6.03 2.93
N CYS A 362 -20.69 -5.63 1.66
CA CYS A 362 -20.17 -6.45 0.56
C CYS A 362 -18.68 -6.76 0.73
N ALA A 363 -17.87 -5.77 1.11
CA ALA A 363 -16.44 -5.97 1.37
C ALA A 363 -16.21 -6.94 2.54
N LEU A 364 -16.89 -6.73 3.68
CA LEU A 364 -16.78 -7.59 4.85
C LEU A 364 -17.29 -9.01 4.59
N ALA A 365 -18.40 -9.16 3.86
CA ALA A 365 -18.91 -10.47 3.47
C ALA A 365 -17.91 -11.22 2.58
N SER A 366 -17.32 -10.53 1.59
CA SER A 366 -16.30 -11.12 0.72
C SER A 366 -15.08 -11.61 1.50
N LEU A 367 -14.60 -10.81 2.45
CA LEU A 367 -13.50 -11.18 3.33
C LEU A 367 -13.88 -12.29 4.30
N PHE A 368 -15.10 -12.32 4.82
CA PHE A 368 -15.58 -13.37 5.72
C PHE A 368 -15.66 -14.72 5.01
N PHE A 369 -16.32 -14.78 3.85
CA PHE A 369 -16.53 -16.05 3.12
C PHE A 369 -15.25 -16.60 2.49
N ALA A 370 -14.38 -15.73 1.99
CA ALA A 370 -13.13 -16.16 1.36
C ALA A 370 -11.95 -16.24 2.34
N GLY A 371 -11.97 -15.47 3.43
CA GLY A 371 -10.80 -15.24 4.29
C GLY A 371 -10.22 -16.51 4.90
N MET A 372 -11.06 -17.49 5.22
CA MET A 372 -10.58 -18.78 5.73
C MET A 372 -9.74 -19.55 4.73
N LEU A 373 -9.92 -19.38 3.41
CA LEU A 373 -9.03 -19.98 2.42
C LEU A 373 -7.59 -19.54 2.68
N TYR A 374 -7.38 -18.22 2.77
CA TYR A 374 -6.06 -17.65 2.99
C TYR A 374 -5.53 -17.95 4.41
N PHE A 375 -6.31 -17.61 5.44
CA PHE A 375 -5.82 -17.70 6.82
C PHE A 375 -5.64 -19.13 7.32
N SER A 376 -6.39 -20.10 6.78
CA SER A 376 -6.14 -21.52 7.08
C SER A 376 -4.82 -21.99 6.51
N ASP A 377 -4.43 -21.48 5.34
CA ASP A 377 -3.15 -21.82 4.74
C ASP A 377 -1.98 -21.20 5.51
N VAL A 378 -2.11 -19.93 5.91
CA VAL A 378 -1.16 -19.24 6.79
C VAL A 378 -1.02 -19.96 8.14
N ALA A 379 -2.13 -20.45 8.70
CA ALA A 379 -2.10 -21.23 9.93
C ALA A 379 -1.42 -22.61 9.73
N SER A 380 -1.73 -23.33 8.66
CA SER A 380 -1.03 -24.57 8.32
C SER A 380 0.46 -24.36 8.05
N ALA A 381 0.86 -23.20 7.55
CA ALA A 381 2.27 -22.82 7.39
C ALA A 381 2.97 -22.48 8.73
N GLY A 382 2.23 -22.44 9.84
CA GLY A 382 2.77 -22.11 11.17
C GLY A 382 3.12 -20.64 11.36
N LEU A 383 2.69 -19.74 10.46
CA LEU A 383 3.11 -18.33 10.46
C LEU A 383 2.60 -17.50 11.64
N TRP A 384 1.62 -18.01 12.39
CA TRP A 384 1.13 -17.37 13.62
C TRP A 384 1.90 -17.78 14.88
N THR A 385 2.78 -18.79 14.79
CA THR A 385 3.48 -19.38 15.95
C THR A 385 4.73 -18.64 16.42
N PRO A 386 5.51 -17.94 15.55
CA PRO A 386 6.58 -17.07 16.01
C PRO A 386 6.01 -15.88 16.77
N ARG A 387 6.72 -15.43 17.80
CA ARG A 387 6.31 -14.22 18.54
C ARG A 387 6.49 -13.01 17.61
N PRO A 388 5.42 -12.23 17.35
CA PRO A 388 5.53 -11.06 16.48
C PRO A 388 6.25 -9.90 17.18
N VAL A 389 6.36 -9.94 18.51
CA VAL A 389 7.02 -8.92 19.33
C VAL A 389 8.08 -9.55 20.24
N PRO A 390 9.20 -8.85 20.52
CA PRO A 390 10.28 -9.37 21.36
C PRO A 390 9.87 -9.53 22.83
N PHE A 391 9.03 -8.62 23.37
CA PHE A 391 8.59 -8.62 24.76
C PHE A 391 7.07 -8.50 24.87
N SER A 392 6.42 -9.42 25.58
CA SER A 392 4.96 -9.36 25.74
C SER A 392 4.57 -8.51 26.95
N LEU A 393 3.68 -7.54 26.74
CA LEU A 393 3.05 -6.73 27.79
C LEU A 393 1.89 -7.49 28.45
N PHE A 394 1.17 -8.28 27.66
CA PHE A 394 -0.07 -8.90 28.09
C PHE A 394 0.08 -10.33 28.62
N ARG A 395 1.22 -11.00 28.39
CA ARG A 395 1.43 -12.41 28.79
C ARG A 395 1.24 -12.66 30.29
N GLY A 396 1.68 -11.75 31.15
CA GLY A 396 1.51 -11.89 32.60
C GLY A 396 0.03 -11.91 33.06
N PHE A 397 -0.88 -11.36 32.24
CA PHE A 397 -2.32 -11.33 32.51
C PHE A 397 -3.06 -12.56 31.96
N ALA A 398 -2.36 -13.47 31.29
CA ALA A 398 -2.89 -14.76 30.85
C ALA A 398 -2.18 -15.94 31.56
N PRO A 399 -2.18 -16.01 32.91
CA PRO A 399 -1.56 -17.09 33.66
C PRO A 399 -2.31 -18.39 33.38
N GLY A 400 -1.71 -19.26 32.56
CA GLY A 400 -2.31 -20.53 32.15
C GLY A 400 -1.94 -20.98 30.72
N LEU A 401 -1.43 -20.07 29.87
CA LEU A 401 -0.92 -20.45 28.56
C LEU A 401 0.49 -21.05 28.67
N ARG A 402 0.58 -22.36 28.91
CA ARG A 402 1.79 -23.11 28.56
C ARG A 402 1.86 -23.16 27.03
N ARG A 403 2.99 -22.77 26.46
CA ARG A 403 3.24 -22.88 25.02
C ARG A 403 3.23 -24.36 24.66
N PHE A 404 2.43 -24.75 23.67
CA PHE A 404 2.58 -26.08 23.08
C PHE A 404 4.00 -26.16 22.47
N GLY A 405 4.85 -27.03 23.04
CA GLY A 405 6.21 -27.26 22.57
C GLY A 405 7.33 -26.48 23.27
N SER A 406 7.11 -25.81 24.41
CA SER A 406 8.24 -25.44 25.27
C SER A 406 8.73 -26.68 26.03
N SER A 407 9.78 -27.31 25.51
CA SER A 407 10.66 -28.17 26.30
C SER A 407 11.44 -27.31 27.29
N GLU A 408 10.76 -26.86 28.34
CA GLU A 408 11.39 -26.45 29.60
C GLU A 408 10.94 -27.47 30.64
N ASP A 409 11.40 -28.70 30.45
CA ASP A 409 11.46 -29.78 31.44
C ASP A 409 12.67 -30.65 31.05
N THR A 410 13.87 -30.09 31.25
CA THR A 410 15.13 -30.76 31.62
C THR A 410 16.07 -29.71 32.21
#